data_AF-A0A968FVH4-F1
#
_entry.id   AF-A0A968FVH4-F1
#
_cell.length_a   1.000
_cell.length_b   1.000
_cell.length_c   1.000
_cell.angle_alpha   90.00
_cell.angle_beta   90.00
_cell.angle_gamma   90.00
#
_symmetry.space_group_name_H-M   'P 1'
#
loop_
_entity.id
_entity.type
_entity.pdbx_description
1 polymer ?
#
loop_
_entity_poly.entity_id
_entity_poly.type
_entity_poly.pdbx_seq_one_letter_code
_entity_poly.pdbx_strand_id
1 'polypeptide(L)'
;MRLLFLLRRNRFDRVFVLHRAWQFNLLVALAGIPHRIGFARGNDRHLLTHPVPVVSSRNEREAYLDLLRTLNIPAVYERTFYYLSNEEKKFLDRFCRQNRIRPQTRVIGIAPGGGNNVKNSMPSRRWPASYFIELIRRIHQELPAKVVLFGGPDDRDVVERILKDCPEGLGAVD
;
A
#
# COMPACT_ATOMS: atom_id res chain seq x y z
N MET A 1 -15.68 -4.34 -22.00
CA MET A 1 -16.57 -5.52 -22.21
C MET A 1 -15.94 -6.87 -21.86
N ARG A 2 -14.65 -7.14 -22.17
CA ARG A 2 -14.00 -8.43 -21.87
C ARG A 2 -14.13 -8.91 -20.41
N LEU A 3 -13.92 -8.02 -19.44
CA LEU A 3 -14.03 -8.35 -18.01
C LEU A 3 -15.45 -8.79 -17.61
N LEU A 4 -16.49 -8.10 -18.11
CA LEU A 4 -17.89 -8.44 -17.81
C LEU A 4 -18.24 -9.86 -18.28
N PHE A 5 -17.84 -10.24 -19.49
CA PHE A 5 -18.06 -11.59 -20.01
C PHE A 5 -17.31 -12.64 -19.19
N LEU A 6 -16.08 -12.34 -18.76
CA LEU A 6 -15.30 -13.22 -17.91
C LEU A 6 -16.00 -13.43 -16.56
N LEU A 7 -16.50 -12.38 -15.92
CA LEU A 7 -17.21 -12.50 -14.64
C LEU A 7 -18.49 -13.34 -14.78
N ARG A 8 -19.29 -13.10 -15.84
CA ARG A 8 -20.52 -13.89 -16.11
C ARG A 8 -20.21 -15.37 -16.35
N ARG A 9 -19.15 -15.67 -17.08
CA ARG A 9 -18.75 -17.06 -17.39
C ARG A 9 -18.33 -17.83 -16.14
N ASN A 10 -17.70 -17.17 -15.17
CA ASN A 10 -17.24 -17.82 -13.94
C ASN A 10 -18.35 -18.04 -12.89
N ARG A 11 -19.54 -17.45 -13.07
CA ARG A 11 -20.74 -17.68 -12.22
C ARG A 11 -20.46 -17.56 -10.71
N PHE A 12 -19.83 -16.46 -10.30
CA PHE A 12 -19.61 -16.20 -8.88
C PHE A 12 -20.93 -16.03 -8.13
N ASP A 13 -21.07 -16.67 -6.97
CA ASP A 13 -22.23 -16.48 -6.09
C ASP A 13 -22.15 -15.17 -5.29
N ARG A 14 -20.94 -14.75 -4.92
CA ARG A 14 -20.69 -13.58 -4.08
C ARG A 14 -19.53 -12.74 -4.58
N VAL A 15 -19.61 -11.43 -4.36
CA VAL A 15 -18.53 -10.49 -4.65
C VAL A 15 -18.43 -9.41 -3.58
N PHE A 16 -17.19 -9.12 -3.19
CA PHE A 16 -16.83 -8.00 -2.33
C PHE A 16 -16.21 -6.88 -3.17
N VAL A 17 -16.90 -5.76 -3.30
CA VAL A 17 -16.41 -4.57 -3.99
C VAL A 17 -15.67 -3.69 -2.98
N LEU A 18 -14.36 -3.86 -2.94
CA LEU A 18 -13.48 -3.13 -2.02
C LEU A 18 -13.22 -1.68 -2.47
N HIS A 19 -13.39 -1.39 -3.77
CA HIS A 19 -13.19 -0.05 -4.29
C HIS A 19 -14.42 0.83 -4.07
N ARG A 20 -14.22 2.10 -3.68
CA ARG A 20 -15.29 3.06 -3.36
C ARG A 20 -15.94 3.74 -4.57
N ALA A 21 -15.71 3.23 -5.79
CA ALA A 21 -16.16 3.89 -7.01
C ALA A 21 -17.34 3.13 -7.61
N TRP A 22 -18.42 3.86 -7.92
CA TRP A 22 -19.72 3.30 -8.32
C TRP A 22 -19.63 2.45 -9.60
N GLN A 23 -18.63 2.68 -10.45
CA GLN A 23 -18.41 1.91 -11.68
C GLN A 23 -18.18 0.42 -11.39
N PHE A 24 -17.53 0.08 -10.27
CA PHE A 24 -17.35 -1.31 -9.87
C PHE A 24 -18.65 -1.94 -9.39
N ASN A 25 -19.48 -1.18 -8.65
CA ASN A 25 -20.82 -1.62 -8.25
C ASN A 25 -21.70 -1.90 -9.48
N LEU A 26 -21.65 -1.02 -10.50
CA LEU A 26 -22.33 -1.24 -11.77
C LEU A 26 -21.82 -2.48 -12.50
N LEU A 27 -20.50 -2.66 -12.59
CA LEU A 27 -19.91 -3.81 -13.26
C LEU A 27 -20.40 -5.14 -12.67
N VAL A 28 -20.42 -5.26 -11.34
CA VAL A 28 -20.87 -6.50 -10.69
C VAL A 28 -22.38 -6.69 -10.76
N ALA A 29 -23.16 -5.60 -10.78
CA ALA A 29 -24.59 -5.66 -11.03
C ALA A 29 -24.89 -6.15 -12.45
N LEU A 30 -24.22 -5.59 -13.46
CA LEU A 30 -24.30 -6.07 -14.84
C LEU A 30 -23.83 -7.51 -14.96
N ALA A 31 -22.80 -7.92 -14.21
CA ALA A 31 -22.33 -9.31 -14.22
C ALA A 31 -23.38 -10.31 -13.67
N GLY A 32 -24.47 -9.84 -13.05
CA GLY A 32 -25.55 -10.70 -12.56
C GLY A 32 -25.17 -11.51 -11.32
N ILE A 33 -24.13 -11.10 -10.59
CA ILE A 33 -23.68 -11.79 -9.37
C ILE A 33 -24.76 -11.59 -8.29
N PRO A 34 -25.31 -12.64 -7.65
CA PRO A 34 -26.46 -12.50 -6.78
C PRO A 34 -26.14 -11.77 -5.48
N HIS A 35 -25.05 -12.09 -4.79
CA HIS A 35 -24.65 -11.39 -3.55
C HIS A 35 -23.54 -10.39 -3.81
N ARG A 36 -23.90 -9.11 -3.89
CA ARG A 36 -23.01 -7.97 -4.13
C ARG A 36 -22.87 -7.16 -2.84
N ILE A 37 -21.71 -7.27 -2.21
CA ILE A 37 -21.34 -6.58 -0.97
C ILE A 37 -20.34 -5.48 -1.30
N GLY A 38 -20.56 -4.27 -0.82
CA GLY A 38 -19.65 -3.17 -1.14
C GLY A 38 -20.06 -1.85 -0.51
N PHE A 39 -19.26 -0.83 -0.76
CA PHE A 39 -19.54 0.52 -0.28
C PHE A 39 -20.57 1.23 -1.17
N ALA A 40 -21.60 1.80 -0.55
CA ALA A 40 -22.61 2.63 -1.22
C ALA A 40 -22.37 4.12 -0.95
N ARG A 41 -22.47 4.94 -1.99
CA ARG A 41 -22.38 6.41 -1.97
C ARG A 41 -23.56 7.01 -2.72
N GLY A 42 -24.59 7.40 -1.97
CA GLY A 42 -25.79 8.00 -2.53
C GLY A 42 -26.58 6.99 -3.38
N ASN A 43 -26.73 7.27 -4.68
CA ASN A 43 -27.71 6.60 -5.54
C ASN A 43 -27.27 5.22 -6.06
N ASP A 44 -26.01 4.82 -5.87
CA ASP A 44 -25.51 3.52 -6.35
C ASP A 44 -25.85 2.35 -5.41
N ARG A 45 -26.56 2.63 -4.30
CA ARG A 45 -27.04 1.64 -3.33
C ARG A 45 -27.80 0.48 -3.98
N HIS A 46 -28.63 0.77 -4.98
CA HIS A 46 -29.46 -0.23 -5.68
C HIS A 46 -28.64 -1.22 -6.53
N LEU A 47 -27.38 -0.89 -6.84
CA LEU A 47 -26.48 -1.79 -7.56
C LEU A 47 -25.93 -2.89 -6.64
N LEU A 48 -26.08 -2.74 -5.32
CA LEU A 48 -25.62 -3.68 -4.31
C LEU A 48 -26.81 -4.40 -3.66
N THR A 49 -26.55 -5.61 -3.17
CA THR A 49 -27.51 -6.35 -2.33
C THR A 49 -27.25 -6.15 -0.84
N HIS A 50 -25.98 -5.96 -0.47
CA HIS A 50 -25.55 -5.70 0.90
C HIS A 50 -24.71 -4.40 0.89
N PRO A 51 -25.36 -3.24 0.76
CA PRO A 51 -24.68 -1.95 0.74
C PRO A 51 -24.21 -1.56 2.14
N VAL A 52 -22.92 -1.24 2.27
CA VAL A 52 -22.33 -0.69 3.49
C VAL A 52 -22.14 0.83 3.33
N PRO A 53 -22.67 1.65 4.24
CA PRO A 53 -22.53 3.10 4.16
C PRO A 53 -21.08 3.54 4.37
N VAL A 54 -20.65 4.55 3.63
CA VAL A 54 -19.32 5.16 3.83
C VAL A 54 -19.39 6.22 4.93
N VAL A 55 -18.80 5.92 6.08
CA VAL A 55 -18.70 6.86 7.21
C VAL A 55 -17.31 7.52 7.20
N SER A 56 -17.26 8.85 7.08
CA SER A 56 -16.01 9.62 6.92
C SER A 56 -15.10 9.62 8.14
N SER A 57 -15.65 9.46 9.34
CA SER A 57 -14.90 9.47 10.60
C SER A 57 -14.33 8.10 10.99
N ARG A 58 -14.59 7.05 10.20
CA ARG A 58 -14.20 5.69 10.55
C ARG A 58 -12.79 5.36 10.07
N ASN A 59 -12.06 4.57 10.85
CA ASN A 59 -10.79 4.01 10.41
C ASN A 59 -11.00 3.16 9.14
N GLU A 60 -10.17 3.35 8.12
CA GLU A 60 -10.34 2.67 6.82
C GLU A 60 -10.32 1.13 6.97
N ARG A 61 -9.50 0.59 7.88
CA ARG A 61 -9.44 -0.86 8.14
C ARG A 61 -10.77 -1.38 8.68
N GLU A 62 -11.35 -0.65 9.64
CA GLU A 62 -12.66 -0.99 10.21
C GLU A 62 -13.77 -0.88 9.15
N ALA A 63 -13.70 0.10 8.26
CA ALA A 63 -14.63 0.23 7.15
C ALA A 63 -14.59 -0.99 6.21
N TYR A 64 -13.41 -1.56 5.94
CA TYR A 64 -13.31 -2.81 5.19
C TYR A 64 -13.88 -4.02 5.95
N LEU A 65 -13.64 -4.12 7.26
CA LEU A 65 -14.20 -5.21 8.07
C LEU A 65 -15.72 -5.16 8.16
N ASP A 66 -16.33 -3.98 8.04
CA ASP A 66 -17.79 -3.86 8.01
C ASP A 66 -18.44 -4.57 6.82
N LEU A 67 -17.71 -4.74 5.70
CA LEU A 67 -18.17 -5.55 4.57
C LEU A 67 -18.40 -7.01 4.98
N LEU A 68 -17.67 -7.53 5.97
CA LEU A 68 -17.90 -8.87 6.53
C LEU A 68 -19.00 -8.84 7.58
N ARG A 69 -19.01 -7.82 8.45
CA ARG A 69 -20.00 -7.69 9.53
C ARG A 69 -21.42 -7.52 9.00
N THR A 70 -21.62 -6.92 7.82
CA THR A 70 -22.95 -6.85 7.19
C THR A 70 -23.53 -8.22 6.82
N LEU A 71 -22.69 -9.26 6.77
CA LEU A 71 -23.09 -10.66 6.57
C LEU A 71 -23.14 -11.43 7.89
N ASN A 72 -23.10 -10.75 9.03
CA ASN A 72 -22.99 -11.33 10.38
C ASN A 72 -21.73 -12.20 10.56
N ILE A 73 -20.68 -11.95 9.78
CA ILE A 73 -19.38 -12.62 9.98
C ILE A 73 -18.61 -11.83 11.03
N PRO A 74 -18.22 -12.45 12.16
CA PRO A 74 -17.36 -11.81 13.14
C PRO A 74 -16.03 -11.41 12.49
N ALA A 75 -15.74 -10.11 12.50
CA ALA A 75 -14.56 -9.56 11.86
C ALA A 75 -13.85 -8.64 12.86
N VAL A 76 -12.66 -9.04 13.28
CA VAL A 76 -11.78 -8.29 14.17
C VAL A 76 -10.50 -8.01 13.41
N TYR A 77 -9.94 -6.82 13.61
CA TYR A 77 -8.66 -6.50 13.02
C TYR A 77 -7.57 -7.41 13.56
N GLU A 78 -6.88 -8.08 12.65
CA GLU A 78 -5.61 -8.75 12.91
C GLU A 78 -4.49 -8.01 12.16
N ARG A 79 -3.28 -8.11 12.70
CA ARG A 79 -2.11 -7.46 12.10
C ARG A 79 -1.91 -7.99 10.67
N THR A 80 -1.71 -7.10 9.71
CA THR A 80 -1.37 -7.49 8.34
C THR A 80 -0.02 -8.21 8.31
N PHE A 81 0.03 -9.33 7.59
CA PHE A 81 1.25 -10.08 7.32
C PHE A 81 1.58 -10.04 5.82
N TYR A 82 2.86 -10.03 5.52
CA TYR A 82 3.38 -10.14 4.16
C TYR A 82 4.12 -11.47 4.03
N TYR A 83 3.85 -12.19 2.95
CA TYR A 83 4.55 -13.41 2.61
C TYR A 83 5.59 -13.11 1.55
N LEU A 84 6.86 -13.32 1.88
CA LEU A 84 7.97 -13.15 0.94
C LEU A 84 8.15 -14.42 0.12
N SER A 85 8.20 -14.25 -1.19
CA SER A 85 8.61 -15.27 -2.16
C SER A 85 10.07 -15.67 -1.95
N ASN A 86 10.46 -16.81 -2.54
CA ASN A 86 11.86 -17.25 -2.53
C ASN A 86 12.78 -16.28 -3.29
N GLU A 87 12.25 -15.61 -4.32
CA GLU A 87 12.95 -14.58 -5.09
C GLU A 87 13.31 -13.39 -4.20
N GLU A 88 12.33 -12.86 -3.45
CA GLU A 88 12.49 -11.72 -2.54
C GLU A 88 13.44 -12.06 -1.38
N LYS A 89 13.36 -13.27 -0.84
CA LYS A 89 14.31 -13.74 0.20
C LYS A 89 15.74 -13.76 -0.34
N LYS A 90 15.95 -14.32 -1.55
CA LYS A 90 17.27 -14.33 -2.20
C LYS A 90 17.77 -12.92 -2.50
N PHE A 91 16.89 -11.99 -2.89
CA PHE A 91 17.23 -10.59 -3.07
C PHE A 91 17.71 -9.99 -1.76
N LEU A 92 16.97 -10.18 -0.66
CA LEU A 92 17.35 -9.69 0.66
C LEU A 92 18.71 -10.24 1.10
N ASP A 93 18.96 -11.53 0.90
CA ASP A 93 20.26 -12.15 1.22
C ASP A 93 21.42 -11.51 0.44
N ARG A 94 21.23 -11.27 -0.87
CA ARG A 94 22.23 -10.59 -1.70
C ARG A 94 22.46 -9.16 -1.25
N PHE A 95 21.38 -8.41 -1.02
CA PHE A 95 21.42 -7.02 -0.56
C PHE A 95 22.16 -6.91 0.78
N CYS A 96 21.83 -7.77 1.73
CA CYS A 96 22.49 -7.82 3.03
C CYS A 96 23.99 -8.15 2.90
N ARG A 97 24.34 -9.14 2.07
CA ARG A 97 25.74 -9.53 1.84
C ARG A 97 26.56 -8.41 1.21
N GLN A 98 26.06 -7.79 0.14
CA GLN A 98 26.73 -6.69 -0.56
C GLN A 98 26.97 -5.49 0.36
N ASN A 99 25.99 -5.19 1.22
CA ASN A 99 26.04 -4.03 2.10
C ASN A 99 26.57 -4.34 3.50
N ARG A 100 27.08 -5.57 3.74
CA ARG A 100 27.62 -6.03 5.02
C ARG A 100 26.63 -5.86 6.19
N ILE A 101 25.36 -6.13 5.95
CA ILE A 101 24.30 -6.18 6.97
C ILE A 101 24.30 -7.59 7.56
N ARG A 102 24.55 -7.69 8.88
CA ARG A 102 24.53 -8.94 9.65
C ARG A 102 23.24 -9.00 10.49
N PRO A 103 22.84 -10.17 11.02
CA PRO A 103 21.63 -10.29 11.85
C PRO A 103 21.58 -9.32 13.06
N GLN A 104 22.75 -8.98 13.63
CA GLN A 104 22.87 -8.05 14.76
C GLN A 104 22.99 -6.59 14.32
N THR A 105 23.16 -6.32 13.02
CA THR A 105 23.27 -4.96 12.51
C THR A 105 21.93 -4.26 12.66
N ARG A 106 21.93 -3.12 13.35
CA ARG A 106 20.76 -2.24 13.40
C ARG A 106 20.58 -1.59 12.02
N VAL A 107 19.41 -1.73 11.43
CA VAL A 107 19.05 -1.14 10.14
C VAL A 107 17.89 -0.18 10.34
N ILE A 108 18.01 1.03 9.81
CA ILE A 108 16.95 2.04 9.79
C ILE A 108 16.54 2.27 8.34
N GLY A 109 15.27 1.98 8.04
CA GLY A 109 14.67 2.23 6.73
C GLY A 109 14.06 3.61 6.65
N ILE A 110 14.36 4.37 5.60
CA ILE A 110 13.80 5.69 5.32
C ILE A 110 13.26 5.70 3.90
N ALA A 111 12.02 6.15 3.72
CA ALA A 111 11.42 6.35 2.40
C ALA A 111 11.16 7.85 2.19
N PRO A 112 12.07 8.60 1.53
CA PRO A 112 11.97 10.05 1.37
C PRO A 112 10.98 10.48 0.28
N GLY A 113 10.47 9.52 -0.48
CA GLY A 113 9.57 9.69 -1.61
C GLY A 113 8.10 9.87 -1.26
N GLY A 114 7.23 9.56 -2.23
CA GLY A 114 5.77 9.53 -2.05
C GLY A 114 5.05 10.79 -2.53
N GLY A 115 3.78 10.98 -2.20
CA GLY A 115 3.02 12.17 -2.62
C GLY A 115 2.62 12.22 -4.11
N ASN A 116 3.06 11.28 -4.94
CA ASN A 116 2.63 11.13 -6.34
C ASN A 116 1.67 9.93 -6.47
N ASN A 117 0.62 10.09 -7.26
CA ASN A 117 -0.20 9.00 -7.77
C ASN A 117 -0.63 9.32 -9.21
N VAL A 118 -1.28 8.36 -9.88
CA VAL A 118 -1.71 8.47 -11.29
C VAL A 118 -2.56 9.73 -11.58
N LYS A 119 -3.22 10.30 -10.56
CA LYS A 119 -4.14 11.43 -10.72
C LYS A 119 -3.59 12.75 -10.22
N ASN A 120 -2.68 12.75 -9.25
CA ASN A 120 -2.25 13.93 -8.52
C ASN A 120 -0.79 13.81 -8.07
N SER A 121 -0.06 14.92 -8.11
CA SER A 121 1.21 15.11 -7.42
C SER A 121 1.00 16.09 -6.26
N MET A 122 1.47 15.73 -5.07
CA MET A 122 1.34 16.54 -3.86
C MET A 122 2.69 16.61 -3.12
N PRO A 123 3.63 17.42 -3.63
CA PRO A 123 4.98 17.55 -3.08
C PRO A 123 4.99 18.03 -1.62
N SER A 124 3.97 18.75 -1.17
CA SER A 124 3.82 19.21 0.22
C SER A 124 3.71 18.09 1.24
N ARG A 125 3.43 16.84 0.81
CA ARG A 125 3.47 15.65 1.68
C ARG A 125 4.87 15.06 1.85
N ARG A 126 5.86 15.57 1.11
CA ARG A 126 7.26 15.15 1.22
C ARG A 126 7.99 16.07 2.18
N TRP A 127 8.80 15.47 3.04
CA TRP A 127 9.74 16.25 3.84
C TRP A 127 10.91 16.70 2.93
N PRO A 128 11.40 17.95 3.07
CA PRO A 128 12.57 18.40 2.32
C PRO A 128 13.78 17.46 2.45
N ALA A 129 14.50 17.25 1.35
CA ALA A 129 15.68 16.38 1.32
C ALA A 129 16.75 16.78 2.35
N SER A 130 16.91 18.09 2.61
CA SER A 130 17.83 18.63 3.61
C SER A 130 17.55 18.10 5.01
N TYR A 131 16.28 17.88 5.36
CA TYR A 131 15.92 17.37 6.69
C TYR A 131 16.20 15.87 6.82
N PHE A 132 16.03 15.10 5.74
CA PHE A 132 16.50 13.71 5.72
C PHE A 132 18.02 13.62 5.82
N ILE A 133 18.76 14.47 5.12
CA ILE A 133 20.23 14.55 5.21
C ILE A 133 20.66 14.79 6.67
N GLU A 134 20.04 15.78 7.32
CA GLU A 134 20.32 16.10 8.73
C GLU A 134 20.00 14.92 9.66
N LEU A 135 18.83 14.29 9.48
CA LEU A 135 18.42 13.12 10.26
C LEU A 135 19.41 11.95 10.10
N ILE A 136 19.84 11.67 8.87
CA ILE A 136 20.78 10.57 8.59
C ILE A 136 22.14 10.82 9.24
N ARG A 137 22.64 12.07 9.17
CA ARG A 137 23.89 12.46 9.84
C ARG A 137 23.80 12.26 11.35
N ARG A 138 22.69 12.67 11.98
CA ARG A 138 22.46 12.44 13.42
C ARG A 138 22.38 10.96 13.76
N ILE A 139 21.67 10.17 12.96
CA ILE A 139 21.60 8.71 13.14
C ILE A 139 22.99 8.09 13.12
N HIS A 140 23.85 8.45 12.15
CA HIS A 140 25.20 7.92 12.07
C HIS A 140 26.10 8.38 13.23
N GLN A 141 25.87 9.57 13.79
CA GLN A 141 26.61 10.08 14.95
C GLN A 141 26.19 9.40 16.26
N GLU A 142 24.89 9.14 16.43
CA GLU A 142 24.32 8.70 17.71
C GLU A 142 24.13 7.18 17.80
N LEU A 143 24.02 6.49 16.66
CA LEU A 143 23.66 5.07 16.62
C LEU A 143 24.61 4.29 15.71
N PRO A 144 25.08 3.10 16.12
CA PRO A 144 25.77 2.16 15.24
C PRO A 144 24.74 1.44 14.34
N ALA A 145 24.13 2.19 13.42
CA ALA A 145 23.09 1.72 12.52
C ALA A 145 23.45 1.98 11.05
N LYS A 146 22.97 1.10 10.17
CA LYS A 146 22.97 1.34 8.72
C LYS A 146 21.65 1.96 8.29
N VAL A 147 21.70 3.03 7.51
CA VAL A 147 20.51 3.63 6.92
C VAL A 147 20.29 3.06 5.51
N VAL A 148 19.06 2.62 5.23
CA VAL A 148 18.62 2.19 3.90
C VAL A 148 17.53 3.14 3.41
N LEU A 149 17.72 3.72 2.23
CA LEU A 149 16.79 4.60 1.55
C LEU A 149 15.97 3.82 0.54
N PHE A 150 14.66 3.73 0.76
CA PHE A 150 13.70 3.04 -0.09
C PHE A 150 12.95 4.03 -1.00
N GLY A 151 12.59 3.59 -2.20
CA GLY A 151 11.77 4.38 -3.11
C GLY A 151 11.41 3.62 -4.38
N GLY A 152 10.38 4.09 -5.07
CA GLY A 152 10.10 3.65 -6.44
C GLY A 152 10.90 4.46 -7.47
N PRO A 153 10.70 4.20 -8.78
CA PRO A 153 11.39 4.93 -9.85
C PRO A 153 11.25 6.46 -9.77
N ASP A 154 10.07 6.95 -9.38
CA ASP A 154 9.77 8.37 -9.23
C ASP A 154 10.44 9.04 -8.01
N ASP A 155 11.08 8.25 -7.15
CA ASP A 155 11.77 8.70 -5.96
C ASP A 155 13.31 8.70 -6.13
N ARG A 156 13.81 8.27 -7.30
CA ARG A 156 15.24 8.16 -7.57
C ARG A 156 15.99 9.47 -7.36
N ASP A 157 15.48 10.57 -7.92
CA ASP A 157 16.12 11.89 -7.82
C ASP A 157 16.30 12.35 -6.36
N VAL A 158 15.29 12.11 -5.51
CA VAL A 158 15.37 12.51 -4.10
C VAL A 158 16.33 11.61 -3.32
N VAL A 159 16.36 10.31 -3.61
CA VAL A 159 17.29 9.37 -2.97
C VAL A 159 18.73 9.68 -3.38
N GLU A 160 19.00 9.89 -4.68
CA GLU A 160 20.32 10.24 -5.18
C GLU A 160 20.82 11.57 -4.59
N ARG A 161 19.93 12.56 -4.49
CA ARG A 161 20.26 13.83 -3.83
C ARG A 161 20.68 13.63 -2.37
N ILE A 162 19.97 12.80 -1.61
CA ILE A 162 20.31 12.52 -0.21
C ILE A 162 21.64 11.74 -0.13
N LEU A 163 21.84 10.73 -0.98
CA LEU A 163 23.06 9.92 -1.00
C LEU A 163 24.31 10.72 -1.38
N LYS A 164 24.17 11.75 -2.21
CA LYS A 164 25.26 12.68 -2.53
C LYS A 164 25.82 13.38 -1.29
N ASP A 165 24.96 13.73 -0.33
CA ASP A 165 25.33 14.43 0.91
C ASP A 165 25.56 13.48 2.11
N CYS A 166 25.11 12.23 1.99
CA CYS A 166 25.23 11.15 2.97
C CYS A 166 25.66 9.83 2.29
N PRO A 167 26.92 9.71 1.85
CA PRO A 167 27.38 8.57 1.05
C PRO A 167 27.44 7.25 1.83
N GLU A 168 27.34 7.26 3.16
CA GLU A 168 27.24 6.02 3.94
C GLU A 168 25.84 5.38 3.91
N GLY A 169 24.83 6.12 3.43
CA GLY A 169 23.49 5.61 3.21
C GLY A 169 23.46 4.56 2.09
N LEU A 170 22.50 3.65 2.16
CA LEU A 170 22.34 2.58 1.17
C LEU A 170 21.08 2.82 0.33
N GLY A 171 21.21 3.00 -0.98
CA GLY A 171 20.08 3.11 -1.89
C GLY A 171 19.44 1.74 -2.17
N ALA A 172 18.12 1.64 -2.01
CA ALA A 172 17.28 0.52 -2.41
C ALA A 172 16.09 1.06 -3.21
N VAL A 173 16.38 1.54 -4.42
CA VAL A 173 15.42 2.11 -5.37
C VAL A 173 15.36 1.21 -6.60
N ASP A 174 14.15 0.94 -7.08
CA ASP A 174 13.90 0.21 -8.33
C ASP A 174 14.22 1.03 -9.59
#